data_AF-A0A7V1SLQ4-F1
#
_entry.id   AF-A0A7V1SLQ4-F1
#
_cell.length_a   1.000
_cell.length_b   1.000
_cell.length_c   1.000
_cell.angle_alpha   90.00
_cell.angle_beta   90.00
_cell.angle_gamma   90.00
#
_symmetry.space_group_name_H-M   'P 1'
#
loop_
_entity.id
_entity.type
_entity.pdbx_description
1 polymer ?
#
loop_
_entity_poly.entity_id
_entity_poly.type
_entity_poly.pdbx_seq_one_letter_code
_entity_poly.pdbx_strand_id
1 'polypeptide(L)'
;MNILICDTTGMVETTASDQIVRNSPISCMQAEYDNHFDLIVIVMRPKKIRERNALLELCYALKEGEKSRTTPLLVLLPAKHRSVLEHLQKAGVDFVAIVDWKTMSAEQLSRIMHHLNDSRRPLRILKGICPYIHYQEIDNRRELALCTADRCRLVLGPTRLAGLCEIPDHVYCPYFKEPKFPGGQVANATTETNG
;
A
#
# COMPACT_ATOMS: atom_id res chain seq x y z
N MET A 1 -16.46 0.70 -18.11
CA MET A 1 -15.04 0.78 -17.74
C MET A 1 -14.67 -0.64 -17.36
N ASN A 2 -13.88 -1.35 -18.14
CA ASN A 2 -13.56 -2.76 -17.88
C ASN A 2 -12.55 -2.84 -16.74
N ILE A 3 -12.92 -3.47 -15.64
CA ILE A 3 -12.10 -3.57 -14.43
C ILE A 3 -11.70 -5.02 -14.19
N LEU A 4 -10.41 -5.27 -14.02
CA LEU A 4 -9.91 -6.53 -13.49
C LEU A 4 -9.71 -6.39 -11.98
N ILE A 5 -10.35 -7.24 -11.18
CA ILE A 5 -10.21 -7.30 -9.74
C ILE A 5 -9.46 -8.57 -9.34
N CYS A 6 -8.28 -8.39 -8.79
CA CYS A 6 -7.41 -9.42 -8.24
C CYS A 6 -7.64 -9.56 -6.74
N ASP A 7 -8.53 -10.49 -6.37
CA ASP A 7 -8.87 -10.79 -4.98
C ASP A 7 -8.56 -12.25 -4.62
N THR A 8 -7.35 -12.48 -4.10
CA THR A 8 -6.92 -13.80 -3.62
C THR A 8 -7.67 -14.29 -2.37
N THR A 9 -8.60 -13.51 -1.85
CA THR A 9 -9.48 -13.91 -0.74
C THR A 9 -10.82 -14.46 -1.22
N GLY A 10 -11.22 -14.14 -2.46
CA GLY A 10 -12.51 -14.54 -3.03
C GLY A 10 -13.72 -13.92 -2.32
N MET A 11 -13.53 -12.77 -1.65
CA MET A 11 -14.55 -12.12 -0.82
C MET A 11 -15.15 -10.88 -1.48
N VAL A 12 -14.58 -10.42 -2.59
CA VAL A 12 -15.23 -9.42 -3.46
C VAL A 12 -16.22 -10.14 -4.36
N GLU A 13 -17.50 -9.90 -4.10
CA GLU A 13 -18.58 -10.27 -5.00
C GLU A 13 -18.89 -9.06 -5.89
N THR A 14 -19.10 -9.32 -7.18
CA THR A 14 -19.56 -8.30 -8.12
C THR A 14 -20.74 -8.81 -8.93
N THR A 15 -21.73 -7.95 -9.10
CA THR A 15 -22.89 -8.16 -9.98
C THR A 15 -22.79 -7.33 -11.26
N ALA A 16 -21.73 -6.53 -11.40
CA ALA A 16 -21.53 -5.63 -12.52
C ALA A 16 -20.90 -6.38 -13.71
N SER A 17 -21.48 -6.22 -14.90
CA SER A 17 -21.00 -6.88 -16.12
C SER A 17 -19.64 -6.37 -16.61
N ASP A 18 -19.17 -5.22 -16.12
CA ASP A 18 -17.90 -4.61 -16.50
C ASP A 18 -16.74 -4.95 -15.53
N GLN A 19 -16.97 -5.86 -14.58
CA GLN A 19 -15.97 -6.29 -13.60
C GLN A 19 -15.67 -7.78 -13.72
N ILE A 20 -14.38 -8.12 -13.84
CA ILE A 20 -13.89 -9.49 -13.85
C ILE A 20 -13.10 -9.74 -12.57
N VAL A 21 -13.56 -10.68 -11.74
CA VAL A 21 -12.83 -11.08 -10.53
C VAL A 21 -11.97 -12.31 -10.81
N ARG A 22 -10.73 -12.28 -10.34
CA ARG A 22 -9.79 -13.40 -10.34
C ARG A 22 -9.22 -13.60 -8.95
N ASN A 23 -9.11 -14.85 -8.54
CA ASN A 23 -8.78 -15.24 -7.17
C ASN A 23 -7.35 -15.78 -6.99
N SER A 24 -6.51 -15.65 -8.01
CA SER A 24 -5.09 -16.00 -7.92
C SER A 24 -4.24 -15.02 -8.74
N PRO A 25 -2.96 -14.78 -8.36
CA PRO A 25 -2.06 -13.94 -9.14
C PRO A 25 -1.88 -14.41 -10.59
N ILE A 26 -1.79 -15.73 -10.80
CA ILE A 26 -1.63 -16.31 -12.14
C ILE A 26 -2.87 -16.04 -12.99
N SER A 27 -4.06 -16.25 -12.44
CA SER A 27 -5.31 -16.01 -13.18
C SER A 27 -5.54 -14.54 -13.47
N CYS A 28 -5.02 -13.63 -12.64
CA CYS A 28 -4.98 -12.20 -12.93
C CYS A 28 -4.08 -11.86 -14.11
N MET A 29 -2.85 -12.38 -14.10
CA MET A 29 -1.92 -12.18 -15.21
C MET A 29 -2.47 -12.74 -16.52
N GLN A 30 -3.09 -13.92 -16.50
CA GLN A 30 -3.74 -14.51 -17.67
C GLN A 30 -4.88 -13.62 -18.18
N ALA A 31 -5.77 -13.16 -17.29
CA ALA A 31 -6.88 -12.31 -17.69
C ALA A 31 -6.40 -11.02 -18.36
N GLU A 32 -5.38 -10.37 -17.78
CA GLU A 32 -4.76 -9.16 -18.33
C GLU A 32 -4.05 -9.42 -19.66
N TYR A 33 -3.42 -10.58 -19.82
CA TYR A 33 -2.78 -10.94 -21.09
C TYR A 33 -3.81 -11.12 -22.22
N ASP A 34 -4.93 -11.78 -21.90
CA ASP A 34 -6.00 -12.15 -22.82
C ASP A 34 -6.93 -10.97 -23.17
N ASN A 35 -7.06 -9.98 -22.29
CA ASN A 35 -8.05 -8.91 -22.42
C ASN A 35 -7.48 -7.54 -22.07
N HIS A 36 -8.07 -6.49 -22.64
CA HIS A 36 -7.75 -5.12 -22.25
C HIS A 36 -8.66 -4.64 -21.10
N PHE A 37 -8.05 -3.98 -20.11
CA PHE A 37 -8.75 -3.39 -18.97
C PHE A 37 -8.42 -1.91 -18.85
N ASP A 38 -9.41 -1.12 -18.44
CA ASP A 38 -9.26 0.30 -18.13
C ASP A 38 -8.65 0.52 -16.74
N LEU A 39 -8.77 -0.48 -15.85
CA LEU A 39 -8.26 -0.45 -14.48
C LEU A 39 -7.97 -1.86 -13.99
N ILE A 40 -6.82 -2.04 -13.34
CA ILE A 40 -6.51 -3.25 -12.57
C ILE A 40 -6.56 -2.91 -11.08
N VAL A 41 -7.25 -3.72 -10.29
CA VAL A 41 -7.42 -3.54 -8.85
C VAL A 41 -6.84 -4.74 -8.12
N ILE A 42 -5.86 -4.53 -7.24
CA ILE A 42 -5.34 -5.57 -6.35
C ILE A 42 -5.89 -5.38 -4.94
N VAL A 43 -6.55 -6.41 -4.45
CA VAL A 43 -7.18 -6.44 -3.13
C VAL A 43 -6.21 -7.05 -2.13
N MET A 44 -5.68 -6.23 -1.22
CA MET A 44 -4.92 -6.71 -0.07
C MET A 44 -5.80 -6.66 1.18
N ARG A 45 -6.08 -7.84 1.75
CA ARG A 45 -6.76 -7.97 3.05
C ARG A 45 -5.77 -8.28 4.17
N PRO A 46 -6.14 -8.12 5.45
CA PRO A 46 -5.31 -8.56 6.57
C PRO A 46 -5.04 -10.06 6.44
N LYS A 47 -3.80 -10.43 6.12
CA LYS A 47 -3.40 -11.80 5.79
C LYS A 47 -1.96 -12.06 6.20
N LYS A 48 -1.48 -13.29 5.95
CA LYS A 48 -0.08 -13.67 6.16
C LYS A 48 0.85 -12.75 5.36
N ILE A 49 2.01 -12.43 5.94
CA ILE A 49 3.06 -11.62 5.32
C ILE A 49 3.49 -12.20 3.96
N ARG A 50 3.57 -13.53 3.85
CA ARG A 50 3.87 -14.19 2.57
C ARG A 50 2.86 -13.84 1.46
N GLU A 51 1.57 -13.78 1.79
CA GLU A 51 0.53 -13.46 0.81
C GLU A 51 0.60 -11.99 0.40
N ARG A 52 0.89 -11.10 1.36
CA ARG A 52 1.19 -9.68 1.08
C ARG A 52 2.35 -9.55 0.10
N ASN A 53 3.45 -10.27 0.33
CA ASN A 53 4.63 -10.21 -0.53
C ASN A 53 4.35 -10.76 -1.94
N ALA A 54 3.57 -11.83 -2.06
CA ALA A 54 3.14 -12.34 -3.37
C ALA A 54 2.27 -11.33 -4.15
N LEU A 55 1.43 -10.56 -3.46
CA LEU A 55 0.65 -9.48 -4.09
C LEU A 55 1.52 -8.28 -4.45
N LEU A 56 2.59 -8.00 -3.70
CA LEU A 56 3.60 -7.01 -4.09
C LEU A 56 4.35 -7.44 -5.35
N GLU A 57 4.78 -8.70 -5.42
CA GLU A 57 5.40 -9.28 -6.62
C GLU A 57 4.49 -9.19 -7.84
N LEU A 58 3.18 -9.45 -7.67
CA LEU A 58 2.18 -9.25 -8.73
C LEU A 58 2.13 -7.80 -9.21
N CYS A 59 2.23 -6.82 -8.31
CA CYS A 59 2.27 -5.40 -8.70
C CYS A 59 3.48 -5.10 -9.61
N TYR A 60 4.66 -5.61 -9.24
CA TYR A 60 5.87 -5.47 -10.07
C TYR A 60 5.68 -6.12 -11.44
N ALA A 61 5.22 -7.38 -11.48
CA ALA A 61 5.02 -8.11 -12.72
C ALA A 61 4.05 -7.39 -13.69
N LEU A 62 2.95 -6.82 -13.17
CA LEU A 62 2.01 -6.05 -13.98
C LEU A 62 2.62 -4.75 -14.51
N LYS A 63 3.39 -4.02 -13.69
CA LYS A 63 3.99 -2.75 -14.11
C LYS A 63 5.23 -2.92 -14.99
N GLU A 64 5.85 -4.10 -15.00
CA GLU A 64 6.89 -4.49 -15.96
C GLU A 64 6.31 -5.06 -17.26
N GLY A 65 5.07 -5.55 -17.24
CA GLY A 65 4.37 -6.12 -18.40
C GLY A 65 4.17 -5.11 -19.52
N GLU A 66 4.44 -5.50 -20.77
CA GLU A 66 4.38 -4.60 -21.92
C GLU A 66 3.00 -3.96 -22.12
N LYS A 67 1.95 -4.75 -21.93
CA LYS A 67 0.53 -4.32 -22.03
C LYS A 67 0.05 -3.68 -20.73
N SER A 68 0.31 -4.32 -19.59
CA SER A 68 -0.23 -3.91 -18.29
C SER A 68 0.42 -2.65 -17.72
N ARG A 69 1.65 -2.30 -18.12
CA ARG A 69 2.34 -1.10 -17.59
C ARG A 69 1.58 0.20 -17.81
N THR A 70 0.85 0.32 -18.91
CA THR A 70 0.04 1.51 -19.26
C THR A 70 -1.33 1.49 -18.61
N THR A 71 -1.79 0.34 -18.15
CA THR A 71 -3.08 0.21 -17.47
C THR A 71 -2.95 0.73 -16.03
N PRO A 72 -3.83 1.64 -15.58
CA PRO A 72 -3.83 2.11 -14.20
C PRO A 72 -3.95 0.96 -13.21
N LEU A 73 -3.09 0.96 -12.19
CA LEU A 73 -3.09 -0.03 -11.12
C LEU A 73 -3.50 0.61 -9.80
N LEU A 74 -4.63 0.16 -9.25
CA LEU A 74 -5.13 0.51 -7.93
C LEU A 74 -4.86 -0.63 -6.94
N VAL A 75 -4.31 -0.31 -5.77
CA VAL A 75 -4.13 -1.28 -4.68
C VAL A 75 -4.96 -0.88 -3.47
N LEU A 76 -5.78 -1.80 -2.99
CA LEU A 76 -6.60 -1.62 -1.78
C LEU A 76 -5.87 -2.23 -0.59
N LEU A 77 -5.48 -1.39 0.37
CA LEU A 77 -4.76 -1.79 1.58
C LEU A 77 -5.67 -1.77 2.80
N PRO A 78 -5.48 -2.69 3.77
CA PRO A 78 -6.30 -2.73 4.97
C PRO A 78 -5.95 -1.63 5.99
N ALA A 79 -4.72 -1.11 5.92
CA ALA A 79 -4.19 -0.08 6.81
C ALA A 79 -3.03 0.63 6.11
N LYS A 80 -2.65 1.81 6.62
CA LYS A 80 -1.38 2.42 6.24
C LYS A 80 -0.26 1.51 6.71
N HIS A 81 0.74 1.32 5.85
CA HIS A 81 1.93 0.57 6.19
C HIS A 81 3.09 1.09 5.35
N ARG A 82 4.08 1.73 5.98
CA ARG A 82 5.12 2.47 5.26
C ARG A 82 5.90 1.59 4.28
N SER A 83 6.47 0.47 4.76
CA SER A 83 7.25 -0.43 3.89
C SER A 83 6.45 -0.95 2.70
N VAL A 84 5.19 -1.35 2.90
CA VAL A 84 4.29 -1.75 1.79
C VAL A 84 4.13 -0.61 0.79
N LEU A 85 3.79 0.60 1.26
CA LEU A 85 3.63 1.77 0.38
C LEU A 85 4.91 2.13 -0.39
N GLU A 86 6.09 1.97 0.21
CA GLU A 86 7.38 2.16 -0.46
C GLU A 86 7.58 1.12 -1.57
N HIS A 87 7.23 -0.15 -1.34
CA HIS A 87 7.26 -1.19 -2.37
C HIS A 87 6.27 -0.90 -3.49
N LEU A 88 5.06 -0.43 -3.18
CA LEU A 88 4.05 -0.05 -4.18
C LEU A 88 4.52 1.14 -5.02
N GLN A 89 5.11 2.16 -4.40
CA GLN A 89 5.70 3.29 -5.11
C GLN A 89 6.81 2.81 -6.05
N LYS A 90 7.73 1.97 -5.57
CA LYS A 90 8.84 1.44 -6.36
C LYS A 90 8.37 0.55 -7.51
N ALA A 91 7.29 -0.21 -7.31
CA ALA A 91 6.65 -0.97 -8.38
C ALA A 91 5.95 -0.11 -9.43
N GLY A 92 5.79 1.20 -9.19
CA GLY A 92 5.08 2.09 -10.12
C GLY A 92 3.56 2.02 -10.02
N VAL A 93 3.02 1.53 -8.90
CA VAL A 93 1.56 1.50 -8.66
C VAL A 93 0.97 2.90 -8.74
N ASP A 94 -0.12 3.04 -9.48
CA ASP A 94 -0.71 4.35 -9.78
C ASP A 94 -1.49 4.92 -8.60
N PHE A 95 -2.28 4.09 -7.94
CA PHE A 95 -3.19 4.52 -6.87
C PHE A 95 -3.24 3.51 -5.72
N VAL A 96 -3.45 4.03 -4.52
CA VAL A 96 -3.67 3.25 -3.31
C VAL A 96 -4.88 3.80 -2.55
N ALA A 97 -5.71 2.91 -2.06
CA ALA A 97 -6.79 3.26 -1.13
C ALA A 97 -6.65 2.46 0.17
N ILE A 98 -6.72 3.15 1.30
CA ILE A 98 -6.83 2.50 2.61
C ILE A 98 -8.30 2.19 2.85
N VAL A 99 -8.59 0.92 3.15
CA VAL A 99 -9.94 0.36 3.23
C VAL A 99 -10.09 -0.39 4.55
N ASP A 100 -11.09 0.00 5.34
CA ASP A 100 -11.56 -0.84 6.43
C ASP A 100 -12.51 -1.90 5.90
N TRP A 101 -11.99 -3.11 5.69
CA TRP A 101 -12.75 -4.25 5.17
C TRP A 101 -13.92 -4.69 6.06
N LYS A 102 -14.00 -4.24 7.32
CA LYS A 102 -15.14 -4.55 8.20
C LYS A 102 -16.38 -3.71 7.87
N THR A 103 -16.16 -2.51 7.34
CA THR A 103 -17.22 -1.52 7.08
C THR A 103 -17.40 -1.22 5.60
N MET A 104 -16.52 -1.73 4.74
CA MET A 104 -16.52 -1.52 3.30
C MET A 104 -17.75 -2.16 2.62
N SER A 105 -18.56 -1.33 1.95
CA SER A 105 -19.67 -1.77 1.09
C SER A 105 -19.26 -1.86 -0.39
N ALA A 106 -20.08 -2.55 -1.21
CA ALA A 106 -19.85 -2.64 -2.65
C ALA A 106 -19.94 -1.26 -3.34
N GLU A 107 -20.83 -0.39 -2.87
CA GLU A 107 -20.99 0.99 -3.39
C GLU A 107 -19.76 1.84 -3.07
N GLN A 108 -19.21 1.71 -1.86
CA GLN A 108 -17.98 2.41 -1.49
C GLN A 108 -16.79 1.92 -2.32
N LEU A 109 -16.67 0.61 -2.53
CA LEU A 109 -15.64 0.02 -3.39
C LEU A 109 -15.78 0.55 -4.83
N SER A 110 -16.99 0.53 -5.39
CA SER A 110 -17.30 1.10 -6.71
C SER A 110 -16.89 2.57 -6.81
N ARG A 111 -17.26 3.40 -5.83
CA ARG A 111 -16.86 4.81 -5.78
C ARG A 111 -15.35 5.00 -5.77
N ILE A 112 -14.59 4.16 -5.07
CA ILE A 112 -13.12 4.23 -5.07
C ILE A 112 -12.58 3.96 -6.48
N MET A 113 -13.10 2.94 -7.17
CA MET A 113 -12.65 2.55 -8.50
C MET A 113 -12.97 3.60 -9.57
N HIS A 114 -14.12 4.27 -9.49
CA HIS A 114 -14.54 5.28 -10.47
C HIS A 114 -14.05 6.71 -10.17
N HIS A 115 -13.56 6.99 -8.96
CA HIS A 115 -13.10 8.32 -8.56
C HIS A 115 -11.64 8.31 -8.05
N LEU A 116 -10.74 7.96 -8.97
CA LEU A 116 -9.30 8.02 -8.75
C LEU A 116 -8.81 9.47 -8.88
N ASN A 117 -7.93 9.89 -7.97
CA ASN A 117 -7.35 11.23 -7.97
C ASN A 117 -5.95 11.21 -7.33
N ASP A 118 -5.26 12.34 -7.41
CA ASP A 118 -3.88 12.45 -6.95
C ASP A 118 -3.67 12.25 -5.45
N SER A 119 -4.70 12.43 -4.62
CA SER A 119 -4.57 12.17 -3.17
C SER A 119 -4.36 10.69 -2.87
N ARG A 120 -4.63 9.81 -3.84
CA ARG A 120 -4.45 8.36 -3.75
C ARG A 120 -3.09 7.88 -4.28
N ARG A 121 -2.23 8.78 -4.79
CA ARG A 121 -0.88 8.41 -5.26
C ARG A 121 -0.05 7.87 -4.08
N PRO A 122 0.67 6.73 -4.22
CA PRO A 122 1.48 6.16 -3.11
C PRO A 122 2.41 7.18 -2.46
N LEU A 123 3.11 7.98 -3.26
CA LEU A 123 4.02 9.02 -2.78
C LEU A 123 3.31 10.09 -1.93
N ARG A 124 2.07 10.46 -2.29
CA ARG A 124 1.28 11.44 -1.51
C ARG A 124 0.89 10.89 -0.15
N ILE A 125 0.52 9.60 -0.10
CA ILE A 125 0.20 8.91 1.16
C ILE A 125 1.47 8.78 2.02
N LEU A 126 2.62 8.42 1.43
CA LEU A 126 3.89 8.29 2.12
C LEU A 126 4.37 9.59 2.77
N LYS A 127 4.14 10.75 2.14
CA LYS A 127 4.44 12.06 2.74
C LYS A 127 3.67 12.33 4.03
N GLY A 128 2.53 11.67 4.23
CA GLY A 128 1.75 11.76 5.47
C GLY A 128 2.15 10.75 6.54
N ILE A 129 3.24 9.99 6.35
CA ILE A 129 3.68 8.93 7.26
C ILE A 129 5.12 9.17 7.67
N CYS A 130 5.38 9.08 8.98
CA CYS A 130 6.70 9.22 9.57
C CYS A 130 7.73 8.28 8.93
N PRO A 131 8.90 8.78 8.51
CA PRO A 131 9.94 7.96 7.89
C PRO A 131 10.67 7.03 8.86
N TYR A 132 10.50 7.23 10.16
CA TYR A 132 11.16 6.43 11.18
C TYR A 132 10.34 5.22 11.66
N ILE A 133 9.22 4.90 11.01
CA ILE A 133 8.50 3.66 11.27
C ILE A 133 9.25 2.49 10.63
N HIS A 134 9.63 1.52 11.44
CA HIS A 134 10.20 0.25 11.01
C HIS A 134 9.30 -0.90 11.44
N TYR A 135 9.26 -1.97 10.65
CA TYR A 135 8.44 -3.14 10.93
C TYR A 135 9.37 -4.35 11.09
N GLN A 136 9.27 -5.03 12.22
CA GLN A 136 10.01 -6.25 12.52
C GLN A 136 9.04 -7.43 12.56
N GLU A 137 9.24 -8.41 11.70
CA GLU A 137 8.43 -9.63 11.68
C GLU A 137 8.62 -10.44 12.97
N ILE A 138 7.52 -10.87 13.58
CA ILE A 138 7.50 -11.78 14.72
C ILE A 138 7.29 -13.22 14.22
N ASP A 139 6.35 -13.38 13.29
CA ASP A 139 6.04 -14.62 12.61
C ASP A 139 5.40 -14.32 11.25
N ASN A 140 4.84 -15.34 10.58
CA ASN A 140 4.25 -15.20 9.26
C ASN A 140 2.97 -14.34 9.18
N ARG A 141 2.45 -13.82 10.30
CA ARG A 141 1.22 -13.01 10.40
C ARG A 141 1.40 -11.72 11.17
N ARG A 142 2.38 -11.65 12.06
CA ARG A 142 2.55 -10.55 13.01
C ARG A 142 3.85 -9.83 12.76
N GLU A 143 3.78 -8.51 12.84
CA GLU A 143 4.93 -7.62 12.82
C GLU A 143 4.80 -6.59 13.95
N LEU A 144 5.93 -6.16 14.50
CA LEU A 144 6.02 -5.04 15.43
C LEU A 144 6.37 -3.79 14.65
N ALA A 145 5.54 -2.75 14.77
CA ALA A 145 5.93 -1.42 14.36
C ALA A 145 6.80 -0.78 15.46
N LEU A 146 7.97 -0.28 15.09
CA LEU A 146 9.00 0.27 15.96
C LEU A 146 9.41 1.66 15.46
N CYS A 147 9.77 2.56 16.38
CA CYS A 147 10.35 3.85 16.02
C CYS A 147 11.88 3.75 15.96
N THR A 148 12.47 3.89 14.77
CA THR A 148 13.93 3.88 14.60
C THR A 148 14.57 5.14 15.19
N ALA A 149 13.85 6.25 15.22
CA ALA A 149 14.31 7.47 15.88
C ALA A 149 14.48 7.32 17.40
N ASP A 150 13.87 6.31 18.02
CA ASP A 150 14.13 5.93 19.41
C ASP A 150 14.93 4.61 19.51
N ARG A 151 15.81 4.35 18.54
CA ARG A 151 16.68 3.15 18.50
C ARG A 151 15.89 1.84 18.55
N CYS A 152 14.71 1.81 17.93
CA CYS A 152 13.81 0.67 17.93
C CYS A 152 13.35 0.21 19.34
N ARG A 153 13.48 1.07 20.37
CA ARG A 153 13.01 0.77 21.74
C ARG A 153 11.52 1.05 21.91
N LEU A 154 11.01 2.02 21.15
CA LEU A 154 9.62 2.42 21.21
C LEU A 154 8.76 1.56 20.28
N VAL A 155 7.92 0.70 20.85
CA VAL A 155 6.86 0.00 20.13
C VAL A 155 5.71 0.97 19.82
N LEU A 156 5.27 0.93 18.57
CA LEU A 156 4.22 1.77 18.00
C LEU A 156 2.94 0.94 17.88
N GLY A 157 2.12 0.93 18.95
CA GLY A 157 0.78 0.36 18.89
C GLY A 157 -0.16 1.18 17.99
N PRO A 158 -1.36 0.65 17.65
CA PRO A 158 -2.30 1.30 16.73
C PRO A 158 -2.63 2.75 17.08
N THR A 159 -2.81 3.07 18.37
CA THR A 159 -3.07 4.45 18.83
C THR A 159 -1.91 5.40 18.53
N ARG A 160 -0.66 4.96 18.72
CA ARG A 160 0.53 5.78 18.42
C ARG A 160 0.77 5.90 16.93
N LEU A 161 0.48 4.85 16.16
CA LEU A 161 0.53 4.93 14.70
C LEU A 161 -0.47 5.97 14.21
N ALA A 162 -1.76 5.79 14.50
CA ALA A 162 -2.82 6.67 14.02
C ALA A 162 -2.74 8.11 14.55
N GLY A 163 -2.30 8.30 15.81
CA GLY A 163 -2.27 9.62 16.45
C GLY A 163 -0.95 10.39 16.31
N LEU A 164 0.12 9.76 15.83
CA LEU A 164 1.44 10.40 15.79
C LEU A 164 2.22 10.09 14.51
N CYS A 165 2.28 8.82 14.11
CA CYS A 165 3.21 8.40 13.05
C CYS A 165 2.57 8.38 11.66
N GLU A 166 1.25 8.28 11.55
CA GLU A 166 0.51 8.12 10.28
C GLU A 166 -0.31 9.37 9.90
N ILE A 167 0.08 10.52 10.46
CA ILE A 167 -0.52 11.83 10.19
C ILE A 167 0.53 12.81 9.64
N PRO A 168 0.13 13.84 8.87
CA PRO A 168 1.07 14.85 8.37
C PRO A 168 1.89 15.54 9.46
N ASP A 169 1.30 15.68 10.65
CA ASP A 169 1.92 16.34 11.81
C ASP A 169 3.00 15.51 12.50
N HIS A 170 3.36 14.33 11.98
CA HIS A 170 4.48 13.54 12.49
C HIS A 170 5.80 14.34 12.50
N VAL A 171 5.93 15.37 11.66
CA VAL A 171 7.08 16.30 11.64
C VAL A 171 7.26 17.06 12.95
N TYR A 172 6.20 17.17 13.76
CA TYR A 172 6.23 17.80 15.07
C TYR A 172 6.53 16.81 16.21
N CYS A 173 6.61 15.51 15.92
CA CYS A 173 6.95 14.48 16.90
C CYS A 173 8.34 14.76 17.53
N PRO A 174 8.48 14.69 18.87
CA PRO A 174 9.78 14.90 19.53
C PRO A 174 10.87 13.96 19.02
N TYR A 175 10.52 12.69 18.76
CA TYR A 175 11.47 11.71 18.19
C TYR A 175 11.85 12.05 16.74
N PHE A 176 10.95 12.67 15.98
CA PHE A 176 11.26 13.09 14.61
C PHE A 176 12.23 14.27 14.59
N LYS A 177 12.04 15.25 15.49
CA LYS A 177 12.91 16.43 15.59
C LYS A 177 14.31 16.10 16.08
N GLU A 178 14.41 15.17 17.04
CA GLU A 178 15.67 14.81 17.69
C GLU A 178 15.83 13.28 17.73
N PRO A 179 16.17 12.65 16.59
CA PRO A 179 16.35 11.20 16.54
C PRO A 179 17.62 10.77 17.26
N LYS A 180 17.52 9.71 18.07
CA LYS A 180 18.59 9.20 18.94
C LYS A 180 19.45 8.13 18.27
N PHE A 181 19.81 8.29 16.99
CA PHE A 181 20.61 7.29 16.28
C PHE A 181 21.92 6.99 17.04
N PRO A 182 22.38 5.71 17.11
CA PRO A 182 23.76 5.46 17.48
C PRO A 182 24.66 6.15 16.45
N GLY A 183 25.59 6.98 16.91
CA GLY A 183 26.36 7.88 16.06
C GLY A 183 26.91 7.21 14.80
N GLY A 184 26.65 7.80 13.63
CA GLY A 184 27.38 7.52 12.39
C GLY A 184 26.59 6.99 11.18
N GLN A 185 25.27 6.81 11.23
CA GLN A 185 24.49 6.57 10.02
C GLN A 185 23.34 7.56 9.90
N VAL A 186 23.63 8.64 9.17
CA VAL A 186 22.60 9.52 8.60
C VAL A 186 21.83 8.67 7.59
N ALA A 187 20.62 8.23 7.95
CA ALA A 187 19.67 7.78 6.94
C ALA A 187 19.34 9.01 6.10
N ASN A 188 19.72 8.99 4.82
CA ASN A 188 19.52 10.08 3.86
C ASN A 188 18.07 10.59 3.91
N ALA A 189 17.84 11.65 4.69
CA ALA A 189 16.75 12.56 4.48
C ALA A 189 17.14 13.33 3.23
N THR A 190 16.53 12.98 2.10
CA THR A 190 16.65 13.74 0.86
C THR A 190 16.15 15.15 1.09
N THR A 191 17.09 16.04 1.41
CA THR A 191 17.02 17.46 1.10
C THR A 191 17.36 17.63 -0.37
N GLU A 192 16.34 17.77 -1.21
CA GLU A 192 16.42 18.49 -2.48
C GLU A 192 15.38 19.62 -2.36
N THR A 193 15.79 20.77 -1.82
CA THR A 193 16.42 21.96 -2.46
C THR A 193 15.39 22.96 -2.97
N ASN A 194 15.40 24.13 -2.30
CA ASN A 194 15.03 25.40 -2.92
C ASN A 194 16.00 25.69 -4.07
N GLY A 195 15.45 26.09 -5.20
CA GLY A 195 16.12 26.56 -6.41
C GLY A 195 15.08 26.88 -7.47
#